data_AF-A0A2E8PT05-F1
#
_entry.id   AF-A0A2E8PT05-F1
#
_cell.length_a   1.000
_cell.length_b   1.000
_cell.length_c   1.000
_cell.angle_alpha   90.00
_cell.angle_beta   90.00
_cell.angle_gamma   90.00
#
_symmetry.space_group_name_H-M   'P 1'
#
loop_
_entity.id
_entity.type
_entity.pdbx_description
1 polymer ?
#
loop_
_entity_poly.entity_id
_entity_poly.type
_entity_poly.pdbx_seq_one_letter_code
_entity_poly.pdbx_strand_id
1 'polypeptide(L)'
;MRPEPIGPYDELFLFFLQFLILTFIYYTMISSVLYIPWIGKWIRKPVGRLVHGIVFILAAIVLIYFLVPMRLIHALFPKANLDTLLWADVVLSGLALFRGAMLWEHLFGWLQQKFPTGG
;
A
#
# COMPACT_ATOMS: atom_id res chain seq x y z
N MET A 1 3.63 30.96 -18.18
CA MET A 1 2.58 31.02 -17.14
C MET A 1 3.15 30.36 -15.89
N ARG A 2 3.17 31.06 -14.74
CA ARG A 2 3.51 30.39 -13.47
C ARG A 2 2.31 29.51 -13.11
N PRO A 3 2.50 28.22 -12.78
CA PRO A 3 1.40 27.39 -12.32
C PRO A 3 0.77 28.05 -11.09
N GLU A 4 -0.56 28.15 -11.07
CA GLU A 4 -1.29 28.63 -9.92
C GLU A 4 -0.99 27.71 -8.71
N PRO A 5 -0.87 28.27 -7.49
CA PRO A 5 -0.66 27.46 -6.31
C PRO A 5 -1.81 26.46 -6.17
N ILE A 6 -1.46 25.18 -6.14
CA ILE A 6 -2.39 24.06 -5.96
C ILE A 6 -3.11 24.26 -4.61
N GLY A 7 -4.45 24.19 -4.60
CA GLY A 7 -5.22 24.36 -3.37
C GLY A 7 -5.00 23.18 -2.41
N PRO A 8 -5.24 23.36 -1.09
CA PRO A 8 -5.04 22.28 -0.11
C PRO A 8 -5.91 21.03 -0.38
N TYR A 9 -7.04 21.20 -1.07
CA TYR A 9 -7.90 20.09 -1.49
C TYR A 9 -7.33 19.28 -2.66
N ASP A 10 -6.60 19.94 -3.56
CA ASP A 10 -5.98 19.30 -4.71
C ASP A 10 -4.76 18.46 -4.27
N GLU A 11 -4.00 18.92 -3.27
CA GLU A 11 -2.90 18.16 -2.66
C GLU A 11 -3.40 16.87 -1.99
N LEU A 12 -4.50 16.96 -1.24
CA LEU A 12 -5.13 15.82 -0.59
C LEU A 12 -5.68 14.82 -1.62
N PHE A 13 -6.31 15.31 -2.70
CA PHE A 13 -6.78 14.48 -3.79
C PHE A 13 -5.62 13.77 -4.51
N LEU A 14 -4.54 14.50 -4.83
CA LEU A 14 -3.34 13.93 -5.43
C LEU A 14 -2.70 12.88 -4.53
N PHE A 15 -2.63 13.13 -3.22
CA PHE A 15 -2.19 12.14 -2.23
C PHE A 15 -3.04 10.87 -2.29
N PHE A 16 -4.37 10.99 -2.23
CA PHE A 16 -5.24 9.81 -2.29
C PHE A 16 -5.10 9.04 -3.59
N LEU A 17 -5.00 9.73 -4.73
CA LEU A 17 -4.81 9.10 -6.03
C LEU A 17 -3.45 8.37 -6.10
N GLN A 18 -2.39 9.04 -5.66
CA GLN A 18 -1.05 8.47 -5.60
C GLN A 18 -0.99 7.25 -4.67
N PHE A 19 -1.61 7.35 -3.49
CA PHE A 19 -1.71 6.27 -2.52
C PHE A 19 -2.52 5.09 -3.08
N LEU A 20 -3.62 5.35 -3.78
CA LEU A 20 -4.41 4.33 -4.47
C LEU A 20 -3.57 3.59 -5.52
N ILE A 21 -2.86 4.33 -6.38
CA ILE A 21 -1.96 3.74 -7.38
C ILE A 21 -0.87 2.91 -6.70
N LEU A 22 -0.27 3.42 -5.62
CA LEU A 22 0.79 2.73 -4.90
C LEU A 22 0.27 1.43 -4.25
N THR A 23 -0.91 1.44 -3.63
CA THR A 23 -1.53 0.21 -3.08
C THR A 23 -1.82 -0.81 -4.17
N PHE A 24 -2.22 -0.37 -5.36
CA PHE A 24 -2.47 -1.26 -6.49
C PHE A 24 -1.17 -1.88 -7.04
N ILE A 25 -0.13 -1.07 -7.25
CA ILE A 25 1.21 -1.56 -7.64
C ILE A 25 1.73 -2.54 -6.60
N TYR A 26 1.58 -2.22 -5.33
CA TYR A 26 2.04 -3.07 -4.24
C TYR A 26 1.27 -4.40 -4.18
N TYR A 27 -0.05 -4.38 -4.44
CA TYR A 27 -0.86 -5.59 -4.61
C TYR A 27 -0.40 -6.46 -5.79
N THR A 28 -0.09 -5.87 -6.96
CA THR A 28 0.38 -6.64 -8.11
C THR A 28 1.76 -7.25 -7.85
N MET A 29 2.64 -6.53 -7.13
CA MET A 29 3.91 -7.10 -6.65
C MET A 29 3.69 -8.31 -5.74
N ILE A 30 2.84 -8.21 -4.72
CA ILE A 30 2.49 -9.36 -3.85
C ILE A 30 1.97 -10.53 -4.71
N SER A 31 1.01 -10.26 -5.58
CA SER A 31 0.36 -11.28 -6.41
C SER A 31 1.34 -11.98 -7.37
N SER A 32 2.29 -11.23 -7.96
CA SER A 32 3.33 -11.80 -8.82
C SER A 32 4.27 -12.75 -8.08
N VAL A 33 4.63 -12.43 -6.82
CA VAL A 33 5.44 -13.32 -5.96
C VAL A 33 4.67 -14.60 -5.62
N LEU A 34 3.36 -14.50 -5.40
CA LEU A 34 2.49 -15.67 -5.16
C LEU A 34 2.35 -16.59 -6.37
N TYR A 35 2.56 -16.08 -7.58
CA TYR A 35 2.51 -16.87 -8.82
C TYR A 35 3.71 -17.82 -8.96
N ILE A 36 4.80 -17.59 -8.20
CA ILE A 36 5.97 -18.46 -8.22
C ILE A 36 5.61 -19.80 -7.56
N PRO A 37 5.70 -20.95 -8.26
CA PRO A 37 5.13 -22.22 -7.79
C PRO A 37 5.64 -22.71 -6.44
N TRP A 38 6.93 -22.52 -6.14
CA TRP A 38 7.51 -22.92 -4.86
C TRP A 38 7.03 -22.00 -3.71
N ILE A 39 6.84 -20.71 -3.98
CA ILE A 39 6.39 -19.71 -3.00
C ILE A 39 4.93 -19.97 -2.67
N GLY A 40 4.09 -20.15 -3.69
CA GLY A 40 2.68 -20.48 -3.53
C GLY A 40 2.46 -21.76 -2.71
N LYS A 41 3.26 -22.81 -2.93
CA LYS A 41 3.20 -24.04 -2.11
C LYS A 41 3.61 -23.81 -0.65
N TRP A 42 4.62 -22.97 -0.41
CA TRP A 42 5.12 -22.69 0.93
C TRP A 42 4.13 -21.84 1.75
N ILE A 43 3.52 -20.82 1.13
CA ILE A 43 2.56 -19.91 1.76
C ILE A 43 1.25 -20.58 2.15
N ARG A 44 0.90 -21.70 1.53
CA ARG A 44 -0.26 -22.51 1.95
C ARG A 44 -0.09 -23.05 3.38
N LYS A 45 1.14 -23.18 3.88
CA LYS A 45 1.42 -23.55 5.27
C LYS A 45 1.21 -22.34 6.20
N PRO A 46 0.68 -22.53 7.43
CA PRO A 46 0.41 -21.42 8.35
C PRO A 46 1.67 -20.60 8.67
N VAL A 47 2.81 -21.26 8.87
CA VAL A 47 4.11 -20.61 9.10
C VAL A 47 4.54 -19.78 7.88
N GLY A 48 4.39 -20.34 6.67
CA GLY A 48 4.75 -19.64 5.43
C GLY A 48 3.90 -18.38 5.21
N ARG A 49 2.60 -18.46 5.53
CA ARG A 49 1.68 -17.31 5.47
C ARG A 49 2.09 -16.20 6.45
N LEU A 50 2.45 -16.57 7.68
CA LEU A 50 2.89 -15.62 8.69
C LEU A 50 4.19 -14.92 8.29
N VAL A 51 5.21 -15.67 7.87
CA VAL A 51 6.48 -15.10 7.43
C VAL A 51 6.31 -14.23 6.19
N HIS A 52 5.51 -14.67 5.22
CA HIS A 52 5.17 -13.87 4.05
C HIS A 52 4.52 -12.55 4.46
N GLY A 53 3.50 -12.57 5.33
CA GLY A 53 2.85 -11.36 5.83
C GLY A 53 3.84 -10.38 6.46
N ILE A 54 4.75 -10.87 7.32
CA ILE A 54 5.77 -10.04 7.98
C ILE A 54 6.73 -9.42 6.95
N VAL A 55 7.24 -10.23 6.00
CA VAL A 55 8.17 -9.74 4.97
C VAL A 55 7.55 -8.63 4.13
N PHE A 56 6.28 -8.78 3.73
CA PHE A 56 5.60 -7.75 2.97
C PHE A 56 5.34 -6.50 3.82
N ILE A 57 4.85 -6.62 5.06
CA ILE A 57 4.72 -5.45 5.96
C ILE A 57 6.04 -4.68 6.08
N LEU A 58 7.17 -5.38 6.29
CA LEU A 58 8.49 -4.75 6.34
C LEU A 58 8.86 -4.07 5.01
N ALA A 59 8.60 -4.72 3.87
CA ALA A 59 8.84 -4.13 2.56
C ALA A 59 7.99 -2.86 2.32
N ALA A 60 6.74 -2.83 2.80
CA ALA A 60 5.88 -1.65 2.72
C ALA A 60 6.44 -0.49 3.56
N ILE A 61 6.89 -0.76 4.78
CA ILE A 61 7.53 0.24 5.66
C ILE A 61 8.80 0.81 5.01
N VAL A 62 9.65 -0.06 4.46
CA VAL A 62 10.87 0.36 3.76
C VAL A 62 10.53 1.20 2.53
N LEU A 63 9.54 0.82 1.73
CA LEU A 63 9.12 1.58 0.55
C LEU A 63 8.65 2.99 0.92
N ILE A 64 7.83 3.11 1.97
CA ILE A 64 7.33 4.40 2.46
C ILE A 64 8.44 5.26 3.07
N TYR A 65 9.46 4.65 3.69
CA TYR A 65 10.62 5.40 4.21
C TYR A 65 11.24 6.28 3.11
N PHE A 66 11.38 5.76 1.89
CA PHE A 66 11.92 6.49 0.74
C PHE A 66 10.91 7.40 0.03
N LEU A 67 9.60 7.16 0.18
CA LEU A 67 8.54 7.95 -0.46
C LEU A 67 7.96 9.00 0.50
N VAL A 68 8.72 10.07 0.74
CA VAL A 68 8.32 11.20 1.61
C VAL A 68 6.92 11.77 1.34
N PRO A 69 6.49 12.04 0.07
CA PRO A 69 5.17 12.62 -0.17
C PRO A 69 3.99 11.66 0.07
N MET A 70 4.26 10.35 0.24
CA MET A 70 3.25 9.32 0.48
C MET A 70 3.01 9.05 1.97
N ARG A 71 3.60 9.87 2.84
CA ARG A 71 3.46 9.73 4.29
C ARG A 71 2.15 10.38 4.75
N LEU A 72 1.30 9.57 5.37
CA LEU A 72 -0.08 9.86 5.74
C LEU A 72 -0.19 11.03 6.73
N ILE A 73 0.67 11.09 7.75
CA ILE A 73 0.64 12.18 8.74
C ILE A 73 1.17 13.47 8.10
N HIS A 74 2.18 13.41 7.23
CA HIS A 74 2.65 14.58 6.46
C HIS A 74 1.55 15.15 5.55
N ALA A 75 0.76 14.28 4.91
CA ALA A 75 -0.35 14.71 4.05
C ALA A 75 -1.55 15.28 4.85
N LEU A 76 -1.84 14.72 6.03
CA LEU A 76 -2.96 15.15 6.86
C LEU A 76 -2.64 16.36 7.76
N PHE A 77 -1.38 16.54 8.16
CA PHE A 77 -0.94 17.57 9.09
C PHE A 77 0.37 18.25 8.62
N PRO A 78 0.33 19.03 7.53
CA PRO A 78 1.52 19.65 6.93
C PRO A 78 2.25 20.66 7.83
N LYS A 79 1.65 21.05 8.96
CA LYS A 79 2.22 22.01 9.95
C LYS A 79 2.73 21.36 11.25
N ALA A 80 2.69 20.04 11.38
CA ALA A 80 3.19 19.34 12.57
C ALA A 80 4.72 19.36 12.64
N ASN A 81 5.31 19.19 13.83
CA ASN A 81 6.76 19.09 13.99
C ASN A 81 7.21 17.69 13.53
N LEU A 82 7.59 17.58 12.25
CA LEU A 82 7.66 16.33 11.48
C LEU A 82 8.78 15.38 11.92
N ASP A 83 9.87 15.89 12.51
CA ASP A 83 11.02 15.06 12.87
C ASP A 83 10.72 14.08 14.01
N THR A 84 9.89 14.48 14.97
CA THR A 84 9.47 13.63 16.09
C THR A 84 8.49 12.51 15.69
N LEU A 85 7.73 12.71 14.61
CA LEU A 85 6.69 11.77 14.17
C LEU A 85 7.10 10.95 12.94
N LEU A 86 8.30 11.17 12.41
CA LEU A 86 8.75 10.59 11.14
C LEU A 86 8.63 9.07 11.10
N TRP A 87 9.10 8.37 12.14
CA TRP A 87 9.01 6.90 12.19
C TRP A 87 7.58 6.39 12.40
N ALA A 88 6.80 7.06 13.23
CA ALA A 88 5.39 6.70 13.45
C ALA A 88 4.59 6.85 12.15
N ASP A 89 4.83 7.92 11.39
CA ASP A 89 4.21 8.15 10.10
C ASP A 89 4.62 7.08 9.07
N VAL A 90 5.92 6.78 8.99
CA VAL A 90 6.44 5.76 8.07
C VAL A 90 5.83 4.38 8.36
N VAL A 91 5.76 3.99 9.64
CA VAL A 91 5.17 2.69 10.03
C VAL A 91 3.67 2.66 9.76
N LEU A 92 2.92 3.70 10.16
CA LEU A 92 1.47 3.75 9.94
C LEU A 92 1.12 3.79 8.45
N SER A 93 1.86 4.57 7.67
CA SER A 93 1.71 4.66 6.21
C SER A 93 2.07 3.33 5.53
N GLY A 94 3.12 2.63 5.99
CA GLY A 94 3.48 1.30 5.51
C GLY A 94 2.39 0.25 5.81
N LEU A 95 1.83 0.29 7.02
CA LEU A 95 0.70 -0.57 7.40
C LEU A 95 -0.57 -0.26 6.60
N ALA A 96 -0.85 1.03 6.38
CA ALA A 96 -1.97 1.48 5.55
C ALA A 96 -1.79 1.02 4.09
N LEU A 97 -0.57 1.10 3.55
CA LEU A 97 -0.23 0.63 2.21
C LEU A 97 -0.47 -0.88 2.09
N PHE A 98 0.03 -1.67 3.05
CA PHE A 98 -0.19 -3.11 3.09
C PHE A 98 -1.69 -3.44 3.19
N ARG A 99 -2.43 -2.76 4.06
CA ARG A 99 -3.88 -2.96 4.21
C ARG A 99 -4.64 -2.57 2.95
N GLY A 100 -4.25 -1.50 2.27
CA GLY A 100 -4.79 -1.09 0.98
C GLY A 100 -4.58 -2.15 -0.10
N ALA A 101 -3.39 -2.75 -0.17
CA ALA A 101 -3.14 -3.86 -1.07
C ALA A 101 -4.01 -5.09 -0.77
N MET A 102 -4.27 -5.40 0.50
CA MET A 102 -5.19 -6.48 0.88
C MET A 102 -6.65 -6.18 0.50
N LEU A 103 -7.07 -4.92 0.51
CA LEU A 103 -8.41 -4.54 0.04
C LEU A 103 -8.59 -4.83 -1.45
N TRP A 104 -7.55 -4.67 -2.27
CA TRP A 104 -7.57 -5.08 -3.67
C TRP A 104 -7.78 -6.59 -3.84
N GLU A 105 -7.08 -7.41 -3.04
CA GLU A 105 -7.28 -8.87 -3.05
C GLU A 105 -8.74 -9.25 -2.73
N HIS A 106 -9.34 -8.59 -1.73
CA HIS A 106 -10.74 -8.83 -1.36
C HIS A 106 -11.70 -8.35 -2.46
N LEU A 107 -11.45 -7.18 -3.04
CA LEU A 107 -12.26 -6.63 -4.13
C LEU A 107 -12.25 -7.56 -5.35
N PHE A 108 -11.07 -8.00 -5.79
CA PHE A 108 -10.95 -8.89 -6.93
C PHE A 108 -11.48 -10.30 -6.63
N GLY A 109 -11.28 -10.82 -5.42
CA GLY A 109 -11.89 -12.07 -4.99
C GLY A 109 -13.42 -12.00 -5.01
N TRP A 110 -14.01 -10.89 -4.53
CA TRP A 110 -15.45 -10.64 -4.59
C TRP A 110 -15.95 -10.51 -6.03
N LEU A 111 -15.23 -9.78 -6.89
CA LEU A 111 -15.57 -9.63 -8.31
C LEU A 111 -15.55 -10.98 -9.03
N GLN A 112 -14.56 -11.83 -8.79
CA GLN A 112 -14.49 -13.18 -9.38
C GLN A 112 -15.65 -14.07 -8.94
N GLN A 113 -16.10 -13.95 -7.69
CA GLN A 113 -17.27 -14.69 -7.20
C GLN A 113 -18.58 -14.19 -7.82
N LYS A 114 -18.70 -12.88 -8.06
CA LYS A 114 -19.91 -12.25 -8.61
C LYS A 114 -20.01 -12.34 -10.13
N PHE A 115 -18.87 -12.27 -10.80
CA PHE A 115 -18.74 -12.39 -12.24
C PHE A 115 -17.82 -13.56 -12.55
N PRO A 116 -18.28 -14.81 -12.34
CA PRO A 116 -17.49 -15.97 -12.71
C PRO A 116 -17.27 -15.89 -14.22
N THR A 117 -16.04 -15.59 -14.62
CA THR A 117 -15.59 -15.74 -16.00
C THR A 117 -15.70 -17.23 -16.29
N GLY A 118 -16.78 -17.63 -16.97
CA GLY A 118 -17.14 -19.02 -17.19
C GLY A 118 -15.96 -19.85 -17.67
N GLY A 119 -15.67 -20.92 -16.92
CA GLY A 119 -14.93 -22.07 -17.41
C GLY A 119 -15.88 -23.06 -18.07
#